data_AF-A0A9Q0NB78-F1
#
_entry.id   AF-A0A9Q0NB78-F1
#
_cell.length_a   1.000
_cell.length_b   1.000
_cell.length_c   1.000
_cell.angle_alpha   90.00
_cell.angle_beta   90.00
_cell.angle_gamma   90.00
#
_symmetry.space_group_name_H-M   'P 1'
#
loop_
_entity.id
_entity.type
_entity.pdbx_description
1 polymer ?
#
loop_
_entity_poly.entity_id
_entity_poly.type
_entity_poly.pdbx_seq_one_letter_code
_entity_poly.pdbx_strand_id
1 'polypeptide(L)'
;MATVHPAEKFSYAQDGEKLKKEMKGFGTDEQAIIKILTSSSHSQRLSIVKYFKEENNRELLEELKEELGEKFDDLTYALITTVAEYFSYEFNSLLEAENVDERALIEIVCTRSSDDVKEIINQYPKSYEQSLIGHVGKSTPARRLVSAILNGIKDGQTAAEVVQAETSDELKEAVAIAAECLQNPIAFFANSLNQALNGDVNHKVLTRIIATRSEIDLADVKTAYESAFSQKLGNDIKSKASDDYKIALGALIGDS
;
A
#
# COMPACT_ATOMS: atom_id res chain seq x y z
N MET A 1 6.34 5.96 14.71
CA MET A 1 5.53 7.19 14.57
C MET A 1 5.16 7.41 13.11
N ALA A 2 4.06 8.12 12.85
CA ALA A 2 3.67 8.55 11.51
C ALA A 2 4.63 9.62 10.95
N THR A 3 4.75 9.68 9.62
CA THR A 3 5.46 10.71 8.85
C THR A 3 4.50 11.66 8.12
N VAL A 4 3.27 11.22 7.86
CA VAL A 4 2.18 12.06 7.34
C VAL A 4 1.20 12.34 8.47
N HIS A 5 0.79 13.60 8.57
CA HIS A 5 -0.15 14.07 9.59
C HIS A 5 -1.29 14.85 8.93
N PRO A 6 -2.48 14.94 9.56
CA PRO A 6 -3.56 15.77 9.05
C PRO A 6 -3.11 17.22 8.85
N ALA A 7 -3.38 17.78 7.67
CA ALA A 7 -3.07 19.17 7.38
C ALA A 7 -3.90 20.11 8.28
N GLU A 8 -3.25 21.06 8.96
CA GLU A 8 -3.92 22.00 9.88
C GLU A 8 -4.91 22.94 9.18
N LYS A 9 -4.57 23.41 7.98
CA LYS A 9 -5.39 24.30 7.15
C LYS A 9 -5.97 23.56 5.96
N PHE A 10 -6.83 22.60 6.25
CA PHE A 10 -7.44 21.73 5.24
C PHE A 10 -8.80 22.25 4.76
N SER A 11 -9.03 22.20 3.44
CA SER A 11 -10.34 22.39 2.84
C SER A 11 -10.50 21.48 1.63
N TYR A 12 -11.29 20.42 1.79
CA TYR A 12 -11.54 19.43 0.73
C TYR A 12 -12.04 20.07 -0.58
N ALA A 13 -12.86 21.12 -0.49
CA ALA A 13 -13.39 21.83 -1.65
C ALA A 13 -12.31 22.66 -2.36
N GLN A 14 -11.46 23.37 -1.61
CA GLN A 14 -10.37 24.15 -2.20
C GLN A 14 -9.33 23.23 -2.84
N ASP A 15 -8.96 22.14 -2.17
CA ASP A 15 -8.00 21.18 -2.71
C ASP A 15 -8.59 20.40 -3.89
N GLY A 16 -9.89 20.11 -3.85
CA GLY A 16 -10.63 19.56 -4.96
C GLY A 16 -10.59 20.44 -6.22
N GLU A 17 -10.90 21.73 -6.08
CA GLU A 17 -10.85 22.68 -7.20
C GLU A 17 -9.42 22.93 -7.70
N LYS A 18 -8.40 22.89 -6.83
CA LYS A 18 -6.99 22.93 -7.25
C LYS A 18 -6.64 21.72 -8.11
N LEU A 19 -6.90 20.50 -7.62
CA LEU A 19 -6.63 19.28 -8.39
C LEU A 19 -7.29 19.34 -9.76
N LYS A 20 -8.56 19.74 -9.81
CA LYS A 20 -9.31 19.90 -11.07
C LYS A 20 -8.69 20.92 -12.02
N LYS A 21 -8.11 22.00 -11.49
CA LYS A 21 -7.40 23.00 -12.30
C LYS A 21 -6.11 22.42 -12.87
N GLU A 22 -5.33 21.72 -12.05
CA GLU A 22 -4.05 21.13 -12.47
C GLU A 22 -4.24 19.99 -13.49
N MET A 23 -5.39 19.30 -13.47
CA MET A 23 -5.77 18.22 -14.40
C MET A 23 -6.54 18.71 -15.66
N LYS A 24 -6.64 20.02 -15.94
CA LYS A 24 -7.49 20.58 -17.03
C LYS A 24 -6.74 21.20 -18.21
N GLY A 25 -5.42 21.04 -18.31
CA GLY A 25 -4.60 21.80 -19.25
C GLY A 25 -3.53 21.00 -19.98
N PHE A 26 -2.93 21.61 -21.00
CA PHE A 26 -1.76 21.05 -21.68
C PHE A 26 -0.52 21.32 -20.81
N GLY A 27 -0.03 20.28 -20.13
CA GLY A 27 1.06 20.36 -19.16
C GLY A 27 0.53 20.31 -17.72
N THR A 28 0.35 19.10 -17.21
CA THR A 28 -0.02 18.78 -15.83
C THR A 28 1.11 19.20 -14.88
N ASP A 29 0.80 19.94 -13.83
CA ASP A 29 1.74 20.15 -12.73
C ASP A 29 1.66 18.93 -11.78
N GLU A 30 2.33 17.84 -12.18
CA GLU A 30 2.41 16.60 -11.40
C GLU A 30 2.88 16.87 -9.97
N GLN A 31 3.81 17.82 -9.78
CA GLN A 31 4.31 18.20 -8.46
C GLN A 31 3.25 18.85 -7.59
N ALA A 32 2.39 19.71 -8.15
CA ALA A 32 1.26 20.29 -7.44
C ALA A 32 0.24 19.22 -7.01
N ILE A 33 -0.07 18.27 -7.90
CA ILE A 33 -0.95 17.14 -7.59
C ILE A 33 -0.36 16.29 -6.47
N ILE A 34 0.90 15.85 -6.63
CA ILE A 34 1.63 15.06 -5.64
C ILE A 34 1.61 15.77 -4.29
N LYS A 35 1.94 17.07 -4.25
CA LYS A 35 1.96 17.85 -3.02
C LYS A 35 0.61 17.85 -2.31
N ILE A 36 -0.51 17.99 -3.03
CA ILE A 36 -1.85 17.94 -2.41
C ILE A 36 -2.11 16.55 -1.81
N LEU A 37 -1.82 15.49 -2.55
CA LEU A 37 -2.06 14.11 -2.11
C LEU A 37 -1.18 13.70 -0.93
N THR A 38 0.11 14.05 -0.95
CA THR A 38 1.08 13.62 0.09
C THR A 38 1.05 14.51 1.34
N SER A 39 0.46 15.70 1.28
CA SER A 39 0.34 16.62 2.43
C SER A 39 -0.97 16.48 3.21
N SER A 40 -1.94 15.75 2.68
CA SER A 40 -3.22 15.46 3.33
C SER A 40 -3.15 14.12 4.07
N SER A 41 -3.88 13.95 5.17
CA SER A 41 -4.10 12.60 5.74
C SER A 41 -5.01 11.77 4.84
N HIS A 42 -5.07 10.46 5.06
CA HIS A 42 -5.95 9.55 4.32
C HIS A 42 -7.42 9.96 4.43
N SER A 43 -7.88 10.29 5.64
CA SER A 43 -9.25 10.80 5.86
C SER A 43 -9.54 12.10 5.10
N GLN A 44 -8.56 12.99 5.00
CA GLN A 44 -8.65 14.23 4.22
C GLN A 44 -8.70 13.93 2.72
N ARG A 45 -7.86 13.03 2.22
CA ARG A 45 -7.89 12.56 0.82
C ARG A 45 -9.25 11.96 0.45
N LEU A 46 -9.83 11.10 1.29
CA LEU A 46 -11.17 10.54 1.05
C LEU A 46 -12.27 11.61 1.03
N SER A 47 -12.10 12.70 1.80
CA SER A 47 -13.03 13.84 1.75
C SER A 47 -12.93 14.59 0.41
N ILE A 48 -11.73 14.71 -0.17
CA ILE A 48 -11.51 15.27 -1.52
C ILE A 48 -12.15 14.37 -2.58
N VAL A 49 -11.94 13.05 -2.48
CA VAL A 49 -12.53 12.06 -3.41
C VAL A 49 -14.05 12.16 -3.41
N LYS A 50 -14.67 12.22 -2.23
CA LYS A 50 -16.10 12.39 -2.09
C LYS A 50 -16.60 13.68 -2.76
N TYR A 51 -15.89 14.79 -2.52
CA TYR A 51 -16.20 16.08 -3.16
C TYR A 51 -16.15 15.98 -4.70
N PHE A 52 -15.13 15.34 -5.27
CA PHE A 52 -15.03 15.14 -6.72
C PHE A 52 -16.20 14.35 -7.29
N LYS A 53 -16.61 13.28 -6.60
CA LYS A 53 -17.72 12.43 -7.02
C LYS A 53 -19.06 13.20 -6.99
N GLU A 54 -19.31 13.95 -5.92
CA GLU A 54 -20.58 14.65 -5.70
C GLU A 54 -20.72 15.91 -6.58
N GLU A 55 -19.67 16.71 -6.71
CA GLU A 55 -19.75 18.04 -7.35
C GLU A 55 -19.41 18.02 -8.84
N ASN A 56 -18.59 17.07 -9.30
CA ASN A 56 -18.09 17.05 -10.67
C ASN A 56 -18.63 15.88 -11.51
N ASN A 57 -19.30 14.89 -10.89
CA ASN A 57 -19.72 13.64 -11.54
C ASN A 57 -18.56 12.96 -12.31
N ARG A 58 -17.34 13.08 -11.78
CA ARG A 58 -16.11 12.47 -12.30
C ARG A 58 -15.45 11.68 -11.18
N GLU A 59 -14.70 10.65 -11.57
CA GLU A 59 -13.95 9.82 -10.63
C GLU A 59 -12.52 10.31 -10.54
N LEU A 60 -12.14 10.88 -9.39
CA LEU A 60 -10.80 11.45 -9.17
C LEU A 60 -9.68 10.45 -9.47
N LEU A 61 -9.90 9.16 -9.22
CA LEU A 61 -8.94 8.11 -9.51
C LEU A 61 -8.62 8.01 -10.99
N GLU A 62 -9.63 7.96 -11.85
CA GLU A 62 -9.41 7.87 -13.29
C GLU A 62 -8.74 9.14 -13.82
N GLU A 63 -9.11 10.33 -13.33
CA GLU A 63 -8.44 11.57 -13.70
C GLU A 63 -6.95 11.56 -13.32
N LEU A 64 -6.61 11.13 -12.11
CA LEU A 64 -5.22 11.09 -11.66
C LEU A 64 -4.38 10.08 -12.43
N LYS A 65 -4.95 8.94 -12.84
CA LYS A 65 -4.26 7.93 -13.66
C LYS A 65 -3.97 8.43 -15.07
N GLU A 66 -4.93 9.13 -15.67
CA GLU A 66 -4.75 9.77 -16.98
C GLU A 66 -3.62 10.83 -16.95
N GLU A 67 -3.51 11.56 -15.84
CA GLU A 67 -2.64 12.73 -15.71
C GLU A 67 -1.22 12.42 -15.19
N LEU A 68 -1.06 11.45 -14.27
CA LEU A 68 0.24 11.10 -13.67
C LEU A 68 0.94 9.92 -14.38
N GLY A 69 0.22 9.21 -15.24
CA GLY A 69 0.70 8.04 -15.96
C GLY A 69 0.86 6.77 -15.11
N GLU A 70 1.07 5.65 -15.81
CA GLU A 70 0.97 4.29 -15.26
C GLU A 70 1.87 4.03 -14.03
N LYS A 71 3.04 4.66 -13.95
CA LYS A 71 3.97 4.50 -12.81
C LYS A 71 3.37 5.00 -11.49
N PHE A 72 2.40 5.90 -11.55
CA PHE A 72 1.69 6.43 -10.38
C PHE A 72 0.40 5.69 -10.07
N ASP A 73 -0.07 4.76 -10.90
CA ASP A 73 -1.35 4.07 -10.71
C ASP A 73 -1.46 3.46 -9.31
N ASP A 74 -0.48 2.64 -8.93
CA ASP A 74 -0.47 1.97 -7.63
C ASP A 74 -0.46 2.99 -6.48
N LEU A 75 0.31 4.08 -6.64
CA LEU A 75 0.45 5.11 -5.60
C LEU A 75 -0.84 5.92 -5.45
N THR A 76 -1.46 6.27 -6.57
CA THR A 76 -2.75 6.96 -6.61
C THR A 76 -3.82 6.10 -5.95
N TYR A 77 -3.94 4.82 -6.32
CA TYR A 77 -4.84 3.87 -5.66
C TYR A 77 -4.59 3.84 -4.14
N ALA A 78 -3.34 3.70 -3.72
CA ALA A 78 -2.97 3.64 -2.29
C ALA A 78 -3.34 4.90 -1.51
N LEU A 79 -3.24 6.08 -2.15
CA LEU A 79 -3.49 7.34 -1.48
C LEU A 79 -4.98 7.68 -1.40
N ILE A 80 -5.76 7.46 -2.47
CA ILE A 80 -7.11 8.03 -2.59
C ILE A 80 -8.26 7.02 -2.55
N THR A 81 -7.98 5.73 -2.41
CA THR A 81 -9.04 4.72 -2.15
C THR A 81 -9.05 4.31 -0.69
N THR A 82 -10.12 3.67 -0.21
CA THR A 82 -10.12 3.10 1.14
C THR A 82 -9.10 1.97 1.27
N VAL A 83 -8.69 1.65 2.50
CA VAL A 83 -7.78 0.52 2.79
C VAL A 83 -8.25 -0.78 2.11
N ALA A 84 -9.55 -1.06 2.17
CA ALA A 84 -10.12 -2.28 1.61
C ALA A 84 -10.14 -2.29 0.07
N GLU A 85 -10.43 -1.14 -0.55
CA GLU A 85 -10.36 -0.98 -2.02
C GLU A 85 -8.92 -1.12 -2.51
N TYR A 86 -7.96 -0.43 -1.87
CA TYR A 86 -6.54 -0.51 -2.23
C TYR A 86 -6.02 -1.94 -2.13
N PHE A 87 -6.22 -2.62 -0.99
CA PHE A 87 -5.71 -3.98 -0.85
C PHE A 87 -6.47 -4.99 -1.72
N SER A 88 -7.74 -4.74 -2.07
CA SER A 88 -8.42 -5.56 -3.08
C SER A 88 -7.76 -5.41 -4.44
N TYR A 89 -7.44 -4.17 -4.83
CA TYR A 89 -6.66 -3.88 -6.04
C TYR A 89 -5.29 -4.55 -6.01
N GLU A 90 -4.55 -4.42 -4.90
CA GLU A 90 -3.22 -5.01 -4.74
C GLU A 90 -3.26 -6.54 -4.83
N PHE A 91 -4.21 -7.20 -4.16
CA PHE A 91 -4.40 -8.65 -4.29
C PHE A 91 -4.66 -9.07 -5.72
N ASN A 92 -5.53 -8.35 -6.45
CA ASN A 92 -5.80 -8.64 -7.85
C ASN A 92 -4.55 -8.45 -8.71
N SER A 93 -3.86 -7.31 -8.56
CA SER A 93 -2.62 -6.98 -9.26
C SER A 93 -1.51 -8.02 -9.05
N LEU A 94 -1.39 -8.56 -7.83
CA LEU A 94 -0.44 -9.62 -7.49
C LEU A 94 -0.84 -10.97 -8.10
N LEU A 95 -2.12 -11.34 -8.05
CA LEU A 95 -2.60 -12.65 -8.48
C LEU A 95 -2.67 -12.81 -10.00
N GLU A 96 -2.89 -11.71 -10.73
CA GLU A 96 -2.91 -11.65 -12.21
C GLU A 96 -1.51 -11.49 -12.83
N ALA A 97 -0.47 -11.28 -12.02
CA ALA A 97 0.90 -11.18 -12.52
C ALA A 97 1.40 -12.53 -13.06
N GLU A 98 2.21 -12.51 -14.13
CA GLU A 98 2.83 -13.71 -14.69
C GLU A 98 3.64 -14.48 -13.63
N ASN A 99 4.36 -13.74 -12.79
CA ASN A 99 5.07 -14.25 -11.63
C ASN A 99 4.48 -13.64 -10.36
N VAL A 100 3.64 -14.40 -9.67
CA VAL A 100 2.97 -13.93 -8.46
C VAL A 100 3.95 -13.80 -7.31
N ASP A 101 4.02 -12.60 -6.72
CA ASP A 101 4.79 -12.34 -5.51
C ASP A 101 4.00 -12.84 -4.28
N GLU A 102 4.24 -14.10 -3.93
CA GLU A 102 3.57 -14.75 -2.81
C GLU A 102 4.04 -14.22 -1.45
N ARG A 103 5.23 -13.61 -1.38
CA ARG A 103 5.72 -12.95 -0.17
C ARG A 103 4.87 -11.71 0.13
N ALA A 104 4.48 -10.95 -0.89
CA ALA A 104 3.56 -9.82 -0.74
C ALA A 104 2.16 -10.26 -0.25
N LEU A 105 1.64 -11.40 -0.72
CA LEU A 105 0.38 -11.94 -0.22
C LEU A 105 0.44 -12.24 1.29
N ILE A 106 1.54 -12.85 1.76
CA ILE A 106 1.79 -13.12 3.18
C ILE A 106 1.94 -11.82 3.97
N GLU A 107 2.75 -10.87 3.47
CA GLU A 107 2.92 -9.54 4.08
C GLU A 107 1.57 -8.89 4.37
N ILE A 108 0.68 -8.83 3.37
CA ILE A 108 -0.60 -8.13 3.49
C ILE A 108 -1.46 -8.77 4.59
N VAL A 109 -1.64 -10.11 4.58
CA VAL A 109 -2.52 -10.76 5.56
C VAL A 109 -1.92 -10.81 6.97
N CYS A 110 -0.59 -10.75 7.11
CA CYS A 110 0.08 -10.81 8.41
C CYS A 110 0.33 -9.44 9.06
N THR A 111 0.32 -8.34 8.30
CA THR A 111 0.64 -7.00 8.82
C THR A 111 -0.56 -6.07 8.96
N ARG A 112 -1.75 -6.57 8.62
CA ARG A 112 -3.03 -5.86 8.78
C ARG A 112 -3.81 -6.39 9.98
N SER A 113 -4.70 -5.55 10.51
CA SER A 113 -5.61 -5.99 11.57
C SER A 113 -6.62 -7.00 11.04
N SER A 114 -7.16 -7.87 11.90
CA SER A 114 -8.20 -8.82 11.48
C SER A 114 -9.43 -8.13 10.90
N ASP A 115 -9.76 -6.92 11.38
CA ASP A 115 -10.91 -6.16 10.88
C ASP A 115 -10.63 -5.59 9.48
N ASP A 116 -9.43 -5.07 9.23
CA ASP A 116 -9.02 -4.65 7.88
C ASP A 116 -9.09 -5.82 6.90
N VAL A 117 -8.55 -6.98 7.29
CA VAL A 117 -8.56 -8.18 6.42
C VAL A 117 -9.97 -8.67 6.15
N LYS A 118 -10.89 -8.61 7.13
CA LYS A 118 -12.32 -8.91 6.90
C LYS A 118 -12.94 -7.94 5.90
N GLU A 119 -12.65 -6.65 6.01
CA GLU A 119 -13.17 -5.67 5.06
C GLU A 119 -12.62 -5.90 3.66
N ILE A 120 -11.34 -6.26 3.53
CA ILE A 120 -10.74 -6.65 2.24
C ILE A 120 -11.45 -7.88 1.66
N ILE A 121 -11.67 -8.93 2.46
CA ILE A 121 -12.40 -10.14 2.02
C ILE A 121 -13.80 -9.79 1.50
N ASN A 122 -14.50 -8.87 2.15
CA ASN A 122 -15.85 -8.44 1.78
C ASN A 122 -15.87 -7.48 0.58
N GLN A 123 -14.84 -6.65 0.43
CA GLN A 123 -14.73 -5.68 -0.65
C GLN A 123 -14.35 -6.35 -1.98
N TYR A 124 -13.44 -7.32 -1.95
CA TYR A 124 -12.90 -7.97 -3.14
C TYR A 124 -13.94 -8.44 -4.18
N PRO A 125 -14.99 -9.21 -3.81
CA PRO A 125 -15.98 -9.67 -4.79
C PRO A 125 -16.85 -8.55 -5.37
N LYS A 126 -16.92 -7.37 -4.73
CA LYS A 126 -17.59 -6.19 -5.30
C LYS A 126 -16.79 -5.59 -6.46
N SER A 127 -15.48 -5.81 -6.49
CA SER A 127 -14.57 -5.28 -7.50
C SER A 127 -14.21 -6.29 -8.61
N TYR A 128 -14.19 -7.60 -8.31
CA TYR A 128 -13.58 -8.61 -9.21
C TYR A 128 -14.44 -9.84 -9.52
N GLU A 129 -15.74 -9.82 -9.20
CA GLU A 129 -16.71 -10.91 -9.50
C GLU A 129 -16.34 -12.32 -8.98
N GLN A 130 -15.33 -12.44 -8.11
CA GLN A 130 -14.91 -13.68 -7.46
C GLN A 130 -14.50 -13.40 -6.00
N SER A 131 -14.51 -14.43 -5.14
CA SER A 131 -14.04 -14.26 -3.77
C SER A 131 -12.51 -14.18 -3.69
N LEU A 132 -11.97 -13.35 -2.81
CA LEU A 132 -10.51 -13.26 -2.57
C LEU A 132 -9.90 -14.63 -2.24
N ILE A 133 -10.51 -15.39 -1.32
CA ILE A 133 -10.03 -16.71 -0.89
C ILE A 133 -9.96 -17.69 -2.08
N GLY A 134 -10.99 -17.67 -2.93
CA GLY A 134 -11.03 -18.47 -4.15
C GLY A 134 -9.93 -18.08 -5.14
N HIS A 135 -9.69 -16.77 -5.32
CA HIS A 135 -8.68 -16.28 -6.25
C HIS A 135 -7.25 -16.57 -5.78
N VAL A 136 -6.95 -16.38 -4.49
CA VAL A 136 -5.66 -16.78 -3.89
C VAL A 136 -5.40 -18.26 -4.16
N GLY A 137 -6.41 -19.10 -3.93
CA GLY A 137 -6.33 -20.53 -4.18
C GLY A 137 -5.31 -21.23 -3.28
N LYS A 138 -4.90 -22.44 -3.67
CA LYS A 138 -4.04 -23.34 -2.87
C LYS A 138 -2.94 -24.02 -3.68
N SER A 139 -2.59 -23.45 -4.84
CA SER A 139 -1.63 -24.02 -5.79
C SER A 139 -0.22 -24.16 -5.22
N THR A 140 0.18 -23.27 -4.31
CA THR A 140 1.50 -23.26 -3.66
C THR A 140 1.37 -23.33 -2.15
N PRO A 141 2.44 -23.73 -1.43
CA PRO A 141 2.49 -23.64 0.04
C PRO A 141 2.14 -22.24 0.58
N ALA A 142 2.70 -21.17 -0.01
CA ALA A 142 2.41 -19.81 0.43
C ALA A 142 0.92 -19.46 0.26
N ARG A 143 0.31 -19.77 -0.89
CA ARG A 143 -1.13 -19.55 -1.10
C ARG A 143 -2.01 -20.40 -0.19
N ARG A 144 -1.58 -21.62 0.17
CA ARG A 144 -2.28 -22.43 1.17
C ARG A 144 -2.28 -21.76 2.53
N LEU A 145 -1.13 -21.23 2.97
CA LEU A 145 -1.03 -20.49 4.22
C LEU A 145 -1.88 -19.21 4.19
N VAL A 146 -1.79 -18.41 3.11
CA VAL A 146 -2.61 -17.19 2.95
C VAL A 146 -4.09 -17.54 2.98
N SER A 147 -4.52 -18.57 2.27
CA SER A 147 -5.89 -19.08 2.32
C SER A 147 -6.30 -19.52 3.73
N ALA A 148 -5.42 -20.18 4.48
CA ALA A 148 -5.69 -20.57 5.86
C ALA A 148 -5.86 -19.34 6.76
N ILE A 149 -5.00 -18.33 6.63
CA ILE A 149 -5.09 -17.08 7.38
C ILE A 149 -6.39 -16.33 7.06
N LEU A 150 -6.75 -16.20 5.77
CA LEU A 150 -7.99 -15.54 5.37
C LEU A 150 -9.24 -16.25 5.90
N ASN A 151 -9.28 -17.58 5.85
CA ASN A 151 -10.40 -18.35 6.44
C ASN A 151 -10.42 -18.22 7.97
N GLY A 152 -9.27 -18.35 8.64
CA GLY A 152 -9.18 -18.21 10.08
C GLY A 152 -9.65 -16.82 10.55
N ILE A 153 -9.25 -15.75 9.85
CA ILE A 153 -9.71 -14.39 10.15
C ILE A 153 -11.22 -14.24 9.93
N LYS A 154 -11.75 -14.81 8.85
CA LYS A 154 -13.21 -14.85 8.61
C LYS A 154 -13.95 -15.57 9.74
N ASP A 155 -13.35 -16.60 10.31
CA ASP A 155 -13.89 -17.42 11.40
C ASP A 155 -13.57 -16.86 12.80
N GLY A 156 -12.92 -15.69 12.88
CA GLY A 156 -12.68 -14.96 14.13
C GLY A 156 -11.31 -15.16 14.77
N GLN A 157 -10.40 -15.89 14.12
CA GLN A 157 -9.00 -15.99 14.54
C GLN A 157 -8.17 -14.77 14.09
N THR A 158 -6.97 -14.66 14.61
CA THR A 158 -5.93 -13.74 14.13
C THR A 158 -4.98 -14.46 13.18
N ALA A 159 -4.26 -13.70 12.35
CA ALA A 159 -3.18 -14.26 11.53
C ALA A 159 -2.12 -14.98 12.40
N ALA A 160 -1.80 -14.42 13.57
CA ALA A 160 -0.85 -15.02 14.50
C ALA A 160 -1.30 -16.40 15.00
N GLU A 161 -2.57 -16.56 15.38
CA GLU A 161 -3.10 -17.85 15.84
C GLU A 161 -3.05 -18.91 14.74
N VAL A 162 -3.39 -18.55 13.49
CA VAL A 162 -3.33 -19.47 12.36
C VAL A 162 -1.88 -19.88 12.08
N VAL A 163 -0.96 -18.91 12.02
CA VAL A 163 0.47 -19.16 11.76
C VAL A 163 1.11 -19.99 12.86
N GLN A 164 0.75 -19.75 14.12
CA GLN A 164 1.29 -20.50 15.27
C GLN A 164 0.77 -21.95 15.32
N ALA A 165 -0.46 -22.19 14.86
CA ALA A 165 -1.05 -23.52 14.82
C ALA A 165 -0.57 -24.38 13.65
N GLU A 166 0.04 -23.76 12.63
CA GLU A 166 0.53 -24.46 11.45
C GLU A 166 1.83 -25.22 11.75
N THR A 167 1.82 -26.53 11.47
CA THR A 167 2.92 -27.46 11.79
C THR A 167 3.38 -28.29 10.59
N SER A 168 2.76 -28.10 9.42
CA SER A 168 3.14 -28.75 8.17
C SER A 168 4.57 -28.38 7.77
N ASP A 169 5.39 -29.41 7.55
CA ASP A 169 6.72 -29.24 6.99
C ASP A 169 6.68 -28.61 5.59
N GLU A 170 5.61 -28.87 4.82
CA GLU A 170 5.42 -28.29 3.49
C GLU A 170 5.21 -26.77 3.53
N LEU A 171 4.66 -26.21 4.61
CA LEU A 171 4.37 -24.77 4.73
C LEU A 171 5.48 -23.99 5.46
N LYS A 172 6.56 -24.67 5.88
CA LYS A 172 7.58 -24.12 6.77
C LYS A 172 8.20 -22.80 6.29
N GLU A 173 8.48 -22.66 4.99
CA GLU A 173 9.04 -21.43 4.42
C GLU A 173 8.05 -20.26 4.49
N ALA A 174 6.79 -20.51 4.11
CA ALA A 174 5.73 -19.50 4.18
C ALA A 174 5.45 -19.09 5.63
N VAL A 175 5.44 -20.05 6.56
CA VAL A 175 5.27 -19.82 8.00
C VAL A 175 6.42 -18.98 8.55
N ALA A 176 7.67 -19.21 8.10
CA ALA A 176 8.81 -18.41 8.53
C ALA A 176 8.69 -16.94 8.10
N ILE A 177 8.23 -16.67 6.87
CA ILE A 177 7.96 -15.30 6.39
C ILE A 177 6.84 -14.67 7.20
N ALA A 178 5.73 -15.39 7.42
CA ALA A 178 4.60 -14.92 8.20
C ALA A 178 5.02 -14.60 9.66
N ALA A 179 5.83 -15.46 10.27
CA ALA A 179 6.37 -15.24 11.60
C ALA A 179 7.27 -14.00 11.66
N GLU A 180 8.10 -13.76 10.65
CA GLU A 180 8.90 -12.52 10.54
C GLU A 180 7.99 -11.28 10.53
N CYS A 181 6.93 -11.30 9.71
CA CYS A 181 5.94 -10.22 9.62
C CYS A 181 5.27 -9.93 10.96
N LEU A 182 4.87 -10.99 11.67
CA LEU A 182 4.09 -10.89 12.91
C LEU A 182 4.94 -10.50 14.13
N GLN A 183 6.18 -11.00 14.21
CA GLN A 183 7.04 -10.79 15.37
C GLN A 183 7.74 -9.44 15.35
N ASN A 184 8.17 -8.98 14.17
CA ASN A 184 8.85 -7.70 14.03
C ASN A 184 8.47 -6.99 12.71
N PRO A 185 7.24 -6.44 12.62
CA PRO A 185 6.76 -5.77 11.41
C PRO A 185 7.68 -4.63 10.95
N ILE A 186 8.25 -3.87 11.90
CA ILE A 186 9.14 -2.74 11.61
C ILE A 186 10.41 -3.20 10.89
N ALA A 187 11.09 -4.22 11.42
CA ALA A 187 12.29 -4.77 10.77
C ALA A 187 11.95 -5.44 9.44
N PHE A 188 10.82 -6.15 9.37
CA PHE A 188 10.33 -6.75 8.13
C PHE A 188 10.14 -5.71 7.01
N PHE A 189 9.47 -4.59 7.31
CA PHE A 189 9.28 -3.52 6.33
C PHE A 189 10.60 -2.85 5.95
N ALA A 190 11.51 -2.62 6.90
CA ALA A 190 12.83 -2.08 6.62
C ALA A 190 13.62 -3.00 5.66
N ASN A 191 13.64 -4.31 5.92
CA ASN A 191 14.26 -5.31 5.05
C ASN A 191 13.63 -5.33 3.65
N SER A 192 12.29 -5.29 3.59
CA SER A 192 11.55 -5.33 2.33
C SER A 192 11.79 -4.07 1.48
N LEU A 193 11.86 -2.89 2.11
CA LEU A 193 12.26 -1.65 1.44
C LEU A 193 13.70 -1.72 0.92
N ASN A 194 14.62 -2.31 1.68
CA ASN A 194 16.01 -2.44 1.24
C ASN A 194 16.13 -3.37 0.03
N GLN A 195 15.44 -4.51 0.07
CA GLN A 195 15.36 -5.41 -1.07
C GLN A 195 14.75 -4.72 -2.29
N ALA A 196 13.65 -3.99 -2.12
CA ALA A 196 12.99 -3.25 -3.20
C ALA A 196 13.86 -2.13 -3.80
N LEU A 197 14.85 -1.63 -3.05
CA LEU A 197 15.79 -0.61 -3.51
C LEU A 197 17.09 -1.21 -4.05
N ASN A 198 17.34 -2.52 -3.96
CA ASN A 198 18.61 -3.10 -4.42
C ASN A 198 18.41 -3.95 -5.68
N GLY A 199 19.15 -3.62 -6.74
CA GLY A 199 18.95 -4.19 -8.07
C GLY A 199 17.96 -3.36 -8.89
N ASP A 200 17.07 -4.02 -9.62
CA ASP A 200 15.96 -3.35 -10.30
C ASP A 200 14.94 -2.87 -9.26
N VAL A 201 14.64 -1.57 -9.26
CA VAL A 201 13.80 -0.95 -8.24
C VAL A 201 12.37 -1.49 -8.32
N ASN A 202 11.89 -2.09 -7.22
CA ASN A 202 10.54 -2.61 -7.13
C ASN A 202 9.58 -1.52 -6.61
N HIS A 203 9.03 -0.73 -7.54
CA HIS A 203 8.10 0.35 -7.24
C HIS A 203 6.82 -0.12 -6.51
N LYS A 204 6.32 -1.33 -6.78
CA LYS A 204 5.13 -1.87 -6.10
C LYS A 204 5.36 -2.02 -4.60
N VAL A 205 6.47 -2.61 -4.20
CA VAL A 205 6.84 -2.78 -2.78
C VAL A 205 7.06 -1.41 -2.12
N LEU A 206 7.73 -0.48 -2.81
CA LEU A 206 7.92 0.88 -2.28
C LEU A 206 6.60 1.59 -2.05
N THR A 207 5.71 1.63 -3.05
CA THR A 207 4.38 2.21 -2.94
C THR A 207 3.62 1.59 -1.77
N ARG A 208 3.49 0.25 -1.76
CA ARG A 208 2.67 -0.45 -0.77
C ARG A 208 3.14 -0.16 0.65
N ILE A 209 4.44 -0.24 0.92
CA ILE A 209 4.96 -0.01 2.27
C ILE A 209 4.88 1.48 2.62
N ILE A 210 5.40 2.38 1.78
CA ILE A 210 5.50 3.81 2.12
C ILE A 210 4.10 4.43 2.26
N ALA A 211 3.18 4.17 1.33
CA ALA A 211 1.84 4.75 1.38
C ALA A 211 1.02 4.19 2.55
N THR A 212 1.10 2.89 2.84
CA THR A 212 0.24 2.28 3.87
C THR A 212 0.81 2.37 5.29
N ARG A 213 2.07 2.76 5.45
CA ARG A 213 2.72 2.96 6.77
C ARG A 213 2.94 4.43 7.13
N SER A 214 2.80 5.37 6.18
CA SER A 214 3.08 6.80 6.39
C SER A 214 2.28 7.43 7.53
N GLU A 215 1.06 6.95 7.80
CA GLU A 215 0.19 7.44 8.87
C GLU A 215 0.22 6.55 10.14
N ILE A 216 1.13 5.57 10.21
CA ILE A 216 1.21 4.59 11.30
C ILE A 216 2.58 4.64 11.99
N ASP A 217 3.60 4.13 11.34
CA ASP A 217 4.90 3.83 11.95
C ASP A 217 6.08 3.96 10.99
N LEU A 218 5.91 4.58 9.83
CA LEU A 218 6.98 4.74 8.83
C LEU A 218 8.24 5.42 9.38
N ALA A 219 8.14 6.30 10.39
CA ALA A 219 9.32 6.88 11.05
C ALA A 219 10.14 5.82 11.81
N ASP A 220 9.49 4.81 12.40
CA ASP A 220 10.16 3.72 13.10
C ASP A 220 10.78 2.76 12.08
N VAL A 221 10.09 2.50 10.97
CA VAL A 221 10.62 1.75 9.82
C VAL A 221 11.88 2.42 9.26
N LYS A 222 11.87 3.75 9.08
CA LYS A 222 13.06 4.52 8.66
C LYS A 222 14.23 4.35 9.63
N THR A 223 13.95 4.40 10.94
CA THR A 223 14.96 4.25 11.99
C THR A 223 15.57 2.84 11.98
N ALA A 224 14.74 1.81 11.82
CA ALA A 224 15.19 0.43 11.69
C ALA A 224 15.99 0.21 10.41
N TYR A 225 15.57 0.81 9.29
CA TYR A 225 16.30 0.80 8.02
C TYR A 225 17.70 1.39 8.17
N GLU A 226 17.82 2.58 8.75
CA GLU A 226 19.13 3.24 8.95
C GLU A 226 20.03 2.42 9.88
N SER A 227 19.46 1.85 10.94
CA SER A 227 20.19 0.99 11.89
C SER A 227 20.70 -0.29 11.24
N ALA A 228 19.91 -0.93 10.37
CA ALA A 228 20.25 -2.20 9.75
C ALA A 228 21.22 -2.06 8.57
N PHE A 229 21.08 -1.00 7.77
CA PHE A 229 21.80 -0.86 6.50
C PHE A 229 22.84 0.26 6.48
N SER A 230 22.96 1.04 7.56
CA SER A 230 23.85 2.19 7.66
C SER A 230 23.65 3.22 6.53
N GLN A 231 22.42 3.28 5.99
CA GLN A 231 21.98 4.21 4.95
C GLN A 231 20.61 4.75 5.31
N LYS A 232 20.35 6.03 5.00
CA LYS A 232 19.01 6.61 5.20
C LYS A 232 18.09 6.19 4.06
N LEU A 233 16.87 5.75 4.40
CA LEU A 233 15.85 5.37 3.41
C LEU A 233 15.65 6.47 2.36
N GLY A 234 15.58 7.74 2.77
CA GLY A 234 15.44 8.87 1.86
C GLY A 234 16.62 9.07 0.90
N ASN A 235 17.85 8.76 1.33
CA ASN A 235 19.02 8.83 0.45
C ASN A 235 18.98 7.73 -0.62
N ASP A 236 18.56 6.51 -0.24
CA ASP A 236 18.42 5.40 -1.19
C ASP A 236 17.28 5.66 -2.19
N ILE A 237 16.12 6.11 -1.72
CA ILE A 237 15.02 6.53 -2.61
C ILE A 237 15.51 7.66 -3.54
N LYS A 238 16.23 8.65 -3.01
CA LYS A 238 16.69 9.78 -3.82
C LYS A 238 17.68 9.39 -4.91
N SER A 239 18.55 8.42 -4.62
CA SER A 239 19.59 7.97 -5.54
C SER A 239 19.10 6.93 -6.55
N LYS A 240 18.05 6.16 -6.22
CA LYS A 240 17.61 5.01 -7.02
C LYS A 240 16.26 5.18 -7.68
N ALA A 241 15.31 5.91 -7.07
CA ALA A 241 14.04 6.21 -7.70
C ALA A 241 14.17 7.38 -8.68
N SER A 242 13.56 7.25 -9.85
CA SER A 242 13.53 8.31 -10.88
C SER A 242 12.31 9.21 -10.75
N ASP A 243 12.42 10.41 -11.34
CA ASP A 243 11.32 11.32 -11.69
C ASP A 243 10.47 11.81 -10.51
N ASP A 244 9.26 12.28 -10.78
CA ASP A 244 8.34 12.85 -9.79
C ASP A 244 7.85 11.79 -8.79
N TYR A 245 7.93 10.50 -9.15
CA TYR A 245 7.64 9.40 -8.22
C TYR A 245 8.56 9.41 -7.00
N LYS A 246 9.84 9.77 -7.17
CA LYS A 246 10.77 10.01 -6.05
C LYS A 246 10.31 11.15 -5.15
N ILE A 247 9.74 12.21 -5.72
CA ILE A 247 9.24 13.37 -4.97
C ILE A 247 8.06 12.93 -4.10
N ALA A 248 7.13 12.17 -4.66
CA ALA A 248 5.98 11.66 -3.93
C ALA A 248 6.40 10.74 -2.77
N LEU A 249 7.30 9.78 -3.02
CA LEU A 249 7.83 8.92 -1.95
C LEU A 249 8.59 9.73 -0.89
N GLY A 250 9.40 10.70 -1.31
CA GLY A 250 10.15 11.61 -0.43
C GLY A 250 9.23 12.41 0.51
N ALA A 251 8.11 12.91 -0.02
CA ALA A 251 7.12 13.60 0.78
C ALA A 251 6.44 12.65 1.79
N LEU A 252 6.08 11.43 1.38
CA LEU A 252 5.43 10.45 2.27
C LEU A 252 6.34 9.95 3.39
N ILE A 253 7.65 9.84 3.17
CA ILE A 253 8.62 9.50 4.22
C ILE A 253 8.96 10.70 5.12
N GLY A 254 8.48 11.91 4.82
CA GLY A 254 8.72 13.13 5.60
C GLY A 254 10.10 13.77 5.38
N ASP A 255 10.71 13.56 4.20
CA ASP A 255 12.02 14.13 3.83
C ASP A 255 11.88 15.34 2.87
N SER A 256 10.71 15.98 2.87
CA SER A 256 10.37 17.19 2.09
C SER A 256 11.03 18.47 2.62
#